data_AF-A0A1I2PKC7-F1
#
_entry.id   AF-A0A1I2PKC7-F1
#
_cell.length_a   1.000
_cell.length_b   1.000
_cell.length_c   1.000
_cell.angle_alpha   90.00
_cell.angle_beta   90.00
_cell.angle_gamma   90.00
#
_symmetry.space_group_name_H-M   'P 1'
#
loop_
_entity.id
_entity.type
_entity.pdbx_description
1 polymer ?
#
loop_
_entity_poly.entity_id
_entity_poly.type
_entity_poly.pdbx_seq_one_letter_code
_entity_poly.pdbx_strand_id
1 'polypeptide(L)' 'MKEIFEQYGGVLITVVAILSVIAVIIFVIGQGRDSVIAQAFIGIINNFVNKANSNAGISAKLF' A
#
# COMPACT_ATOMS: atom_id res chain seq x y z
N MET A 1 -3.77 -35.92 -14.46
CA MET A 1 -3.71 -34.75 -13.53
C MET A 1 -2.54 -34.82 -12.56
N LYS A 2 -2.26 -35.94 -11.85
CA LYS A 2 -1.04 -36.07 -11.02
C LYS A 2 0.27 -35.82 -11.79
N GLU A 3 0.36 -36.35 -13.00
CA GLU A 3 1.52 -36.21 -13.89
C GLU A 3 1.83 -34.75 -14.28
N ILE A 4 0.80 -33.90 -14.37
CA ILE A 4 0.94 -32.48 -14.71
C ILE A 4 1.49 -31.70 -13.51
N PHE A 5 1.06 -32.06 -12.29
CA PHE A 5 1.58 -31.46 -11.06
C PHE A 5 2.99 -31.95 -10.71
N GLU A 6 3.38 -33.16 -11.09
CA GLU A 6 4.75 -33.63 -10.88
C GLU A 6 5.74 -32.98 -11.86
N GLN A 7 5.33 -32.73 -13.11
CA GLN A 7 6.22 -32.16 -14.13
C GLN A 7 6.23 -30.62 -14.15
N TYR A 8 5.10 -29.98 -13.86
CA TYR A 8 4.95 -28.52 -13.90
C TYR A 8 4.64 -27.88 -12.55
N GLY A 9 4.49 -28.67 -11.47
CA GLY A 9 4.15 -28.16 -10.14
C GLY A 9 5.16 -27.15 -9.61
N GLY A 10 6.45 -27.37 -9.84
CA GLY A 10 7.50 -26.42 -9.45
C GLY A 10 7.35 -25.05 -10.13
N VAL A 11 7.01 -25.03 -11.42
CA VAL A 11 6.76 -23.79 -12.17
C VAL A 11 5.45 -23.13 -11.75
N LEU A 12 4.40 -23.92 -11.50
CA LEU A 12 3.12 -23.38 -11.04
C LEU A 12 3.25 -22.73 -9.65
N ILE A 13 4.00 -23.33 -8.73
CA ILE A 13 4.23 -22.77 -7.39
C ILE A 13 4.98 -21.43 -7.47
N THR A 14 6.00 -21.33 -8.32
CA THR A 14 6.76 -20.07 -8.47
C THR A 14 5.91 -18.96 -9.08
N VAL A 15 5.08 -19.27 -10.07
CA VAL A 15 4.11 -18.30 -10.63
C VAL A 15 3.14 -17.81 -9.55
N VAL A 16 2.55 -18.71 -8.76
CA VAL A 16 1.64 -18.35 -7.67
C VAL A 16 2.33 -17.52 -6.60
N ALA A 17 3.60 -17.83 -6.27
CA ALA A 17 4.38 -17.07 -5.30
C ALA A 17 4.60 -15.63 -5.77
N ILE A 18 5.01 -15.42 -7.03
CA ILE A 18 5.22 -14.08 -7.60
C ILE A 18 3.90 -13.29 -7.62
N LEU A 19 2.81 -13.91 -8.06
CA LEU A 19 1.48 -13.27 -8.07
C LEU A 19 1.02 -12.87 -6.66
N SER A 20 1.30 -13.70 -5.66
CA SER A 20 0.96 -13.40 -4.26
C SER A 20 1.73 -12.18 -3.74
N VAL A 21 3.02 -12.08 -4.07
CA VAL A 21 3.84 -10.90 -3.71
C VAL A 21 3.31 -9.65 -4.39
N ILE A 22 3.00 -9.71 -5.69
CA ILE A 22 2.43 -8.57 -6.43
C ILE A 22 1.10 -8.14 -5.80
N ALA A 23 0.23 -9.10 -5.45
CA ALA A 23 -1.05 -8.80 -4.81
C ALA A 23 -0.88 -8.08 -3.47
N VAL A 24 0.07 -8.52 -2.63
CA VAL A 24 0.39 -7.86 -1.36
C VAL A 24 0.90 -6.44 -1.59
N ILE A 25 1.80 -6.25 -2.56
CA ILE A 25 2.33 -4.93 -2.90
C ILE A 25 1.20 -3.99 -3.34
N ILE A 26 0.30 -4.44 -4.23
CA ILE A 26 -0.84 -3.64 -4.69
C ILE A 26 -1.78 -3.33 -3.53
N PHE A 27 -2.00 -4.26 -2.61
CA PHE A 27 -2.87 -4.05 -1.46
C PHE A 27 -2.28 -3.04 -0.47
N VAL A 28 -0.98 -3.14 -0.16
CA VAL A 28 -0.29 -2.28 0.81
C VAL A 28 -0.05 -0.88 0.23
N ILE A 29 0.45 -0.81 -1.00
CA ILE A 29 0.70 0.46 -1.68
C ILE A 29 -0.62 1.07 -2.14
N GLY A 30 -1.68 0.28 -2.36
CA GLY A 30 -2.95 0.75 -2.90
C GLY A 30 -2.83 1.42 -4.26
N GLN A 31 -3.93 2.00 -4.74
CA GLN A 31 -3.91 2.92 -5.87
C GLN A 31 -4.61 4.22 -5.44
N GLY A 32 -3.95 5.36 -5.66
CA GLY A 32 -4.52 6.66 -5.34
C GLY A 32 -4.64 6.96 -3.84
N ARG A 33 -5.70 7.67 -3.45
CA ARG A 33 -5.87 8.25 -2.10
C ARG A 33 -6.24 7.21 -1.03
N ASP A 34 -6.72 6.04 -1.44
CA ASP A 34 -7.11 4.96 -0.53
C ASP A 34 -5.96 4.05 -0.11
N SER A 35 -4.77 4.27 -0.68
CA SER A 35 -3.53 3.63 -0.25
C SER A 35 -3.30 3.79 1.25
N VAL A 36 -2.98 2.68 1.92
CA VAL A 36 -2.61 2.67 3.35
C VAL A 36 -1.44 3.63 3.61
N ILE A 37 -0.48 3.67 2.68
CA ILE A 37 0.68 4.56 2.74
C ILE A 37 0.25 6.01 2.53
N ALA A 38 -0.59 6.31 1.53
CA ALA A 38 -1.06 7.67 1.28
C ALA A 38 -1.88 8.21 2.47
N GLN A 39 -2.75 7.39 3.06
CA GLN A 39 -3.52 7.77 4.25
C GLN A 39 -2.61 8.07 5.45
N ALA A 40 -1.60 7.23 5.69
CA ALA A 40 -0.62 7.46 6.75
C ALA A 40 0.16 8.77 6.54
N PHE A 41 0.61 9.03 5.32
CA PHE A 41 1.34 10.25 4.98
C PHE A 41 0.48 11.51 5.10
N ILE A 42 -0.77 11.47 4.60
CA ILE A 42 -1.74 12.56 4.77
C ILE A 42 -2.00 12.80 6.25
N GLY A 43 -2.10 11.74 7.06
CA GLY A 43 -2.23 11.85 8.52
C GLY A 43 -1.06 12.61 9.16
N ILE A 44 0.19 12.36 8.74
CA ILE A 44 1.37 13.09 9.22
C ILE A 44 1.31 14.56 8.82
N ILE A 45 0.98 14.85 7.55
CA ILE A 45 0.88 16.23 7.06
C ILE A 45 -0.23 17.00 7.81
N ASN A 46 -1.40 16.40 7.98
CA ASN A 46 -2.51 17.04 8.68
C ASN A 46 -2.16 17.33 10.14
N ASN A 47 -1.46 16.40 10.81
CA ASN A 47 -0.97 16.61 12.17
C ASN A 47 0.06 17.74 12.25
N PHE A 48 0.98 17.82 11.28
CA PHE A 48 1.94 18.93 11.20
C PHE A 48 1.24 20.27 11.00
N VAL A 49 0.33 20.36 10.03
CA VAL A 49 -0.43 21.58 9.72
C VAL A 49 -1.26 22.03 10.92
N ASN A 50 -1.95 21.11 11.61
CA ASN A 50 -2.73 21.44 12.81
C ASN A 50 -1.86 22.01 13.94
N LYS A 51 -0.67 21.44 14.16
CA LYS A 51 0.30 21.96 15.14
C LYS A 51 0.85 23.33 14.71
N ALA A 52 1.17 23.50 13.43
CA ALA A 52 1.65 24.78 12.88
C ALA A 52 0.59 25.87 13.01
N ASN A 53 -0.67 25.57 12.68
CA ASN A 53 -1.80 26.51 12.83
C ASN A 53 -1.98 26.93 14.29
N SER A 54 -1.92 25.97 15.22
CA SER A 54 -2.07 26.23 16.66
C SER A 54 -0.95 27.08 17.24
N ASN A 55 0.29 26.90 16.74
CA ASN A 55 1.47 27.56 17.28
C ASN A 55 1.80 28.90 16.60
N ALA A 56 1.49 29.04 15.31
CA ALA A 56 1.85 30.20 14.50
C ALA A 56 0.66 31.12 14.18
N GLY A 57 -0.58 30.75 14.56
CA GLY A 57 -1.79 31.52 14.22
C GLY A 57 -2.14 31.50 12.74
N ILE A 58 -1.57 30.56 11.98
CA ILE A 58 -1.83 30.35 10.55
C ILE A 58 -3.13 29.54 10.41
N SER A 59 -3.98 29.85 9.43
CA SER A 59 -5.21 29.09 9.14
C SER A 59 -5.10 28.35 7.81
N ALA A 60 -4.07 27.51 7.66
CA ALA A 60 -3.90 26.68 6.47
C ALA A 60 -4.65 25.36 6.63
N LYS A 61 -5.53 25.02 5.69
CA LYS A 61 -6.24 23.73 5.68
C LYS A 61 -5.75 22.93 4.47
N LEU A 62 -5.23 21.72 4.71
CA LEU A 62 -4.86 20.81 3.63
C LEU A 62 -5.88 19.67 3.57
N PHE A 63 -6.57 19.61 2.43
CA PHE A 63 -7.61 18.63 2.02
C PHE A 63 -8.81 18.48 2.98
#